data_AF-A0A8R1WYZ4-F1
#
_entry.id   AF-A0A8R1WYZ4-F1
#
_cell.length_a   1.000
_cell.length_b   1.000
_cell.length_c   1.000
_cell.angle_alpha   90.00
_cell.angle_beta   90.00
_cell.angle_gamma   90.00
#
_symmetry.space_group_name_H-M   'P 1'
#
loop_
_entity.id
_entity.type
_entity.pdbx_description
1 polymer ?
#
loop_
_entity_poly.entity_id
_entity_poly.type
_entity_poly.pdbx_seq_one_letter_code
_entity_poly.pdbx_strand_id
1 'polypeptide(L)'
;MDINYYSLLNLKRHCTKDDIHRAFGKLVNNQIQNCCLVMLCEAYEVLSDQFRRAIYDEYGVEGIKKGVNTNELYIDPWTYHCDVKSTYL
;
A
#
# COMPACT_ATOMS: atom_id res chain seq x y z
N MET A 1 -6.43 -11.10 8.40
CA MET A 1 -7.43 -10.09 7.99
C MET A 1 -7.04 -9.63 6.60
N ASP A 2 -7.88 -9.88 5.60
CA ASP A 2 -7.59 -9.57 4.21
C ASP A 2 -7.66 -8.05 3.98
N ILE A 3 -6.51 -7.37 3.98
CA ILE A 3 -6.47 -5.91 3.80
C ILE A 3 -6.55 -5.61 2.30
N ASN A 4 -7.70 -5.09 1.87
CA ASN A 4 -7.88 -4.68 0.48
C ASN A 4 -7.46 -3.21 0.29
N TYR A 5 -6.26 -2.98 -0.23
CA TYR A 5 -5.73 -1.62 -0.47
C TYR A 5 -6.64 -0.79 -1.38
N TYR A 6 -7.25 -1.42 -2.39
CA TYR A 6 -8.25 -0.78 -3.24
C TYR A 6 -9.48 -0.31 -2.45
N SER A 7 -10.04 -1.16 -1.59
CA SER A 7 -11.17 -0.80 -0.74
C SER A 7 -10.80 0.29 0.27
N LEU A 8 -9.56 0.31 0.74
CA LEU A 8 -9.07 1.30 1.68
C LEU A 8 -8.99 2.70 1.07
N LEU A 9 -8.52 2.79 -0.18
CA LEU A 9 -8.53 4.02 -0.99
C LEU A 9 -9.90 4.30 -1.63
N ASN A 10 -10.88 3.43 -1.40
CA ASN A 10 -12.21 3.47 -2.00
C ASN A 10 -12.17 3.52 -3.55
N LEU A 11 -11.27 2.71 -4.13
CA LEU A 11 -11.00 2.58 -5.56
C LEU A 11 -11.34 1.18 -6.07
N LYS A 12 -11.48 1.07 -7.39
CA LYS A 12 -11.64 -0.22 -8.08
C LYS A 12 -10.30 -0.74 -8.56
N ARG A 13 -10.12 -2.07 -8.73
CA ARG A 13 -8.85 -2.68 -9.20
C ARG A 13 -8.31 -2.09 -10.50
N HIS A 14 -9.16 -1.56 -11.36
CA HIS A 14 -8.81 -0.94 -12.65
C HIS A 14 -8.45 0.57 -12.54
N CYS A 15 -8.13 1.08 -11.35
CA CYS A 15 -7.78 2.49 -11.17
C CYS A 15 -6.37 2.83 -11.69
N THR A 16 -6.24 4.04 -12.23
CA THR A 16 -4.95 4.59 -12.69
C THR A 16 -4.20 5.23 -11.53
N LYS A 17 -2.90 5.50 -11.73
CA LYS A 17 -2.07 6.19 -10.73
C LYS A 17 -2.63 7.57 -10.36
N ASP A 18 -3.24 8.27 -11.32
CA ASP A 18 -3.88 9.57 -11.09
C ASP A 18 -5.11 9.45 -10.17
N ASP A 19 -5.97 8.45 -10.42
CA ASP A 19 -7.11 8.15 -9.55
C ASP A 19 -6.68 7.83 -8.12
N ILE A 20 -5.60 7.06 -7.98
CA ILE A 20 -5.00 6.71 -6.68
C ILE A 20 -4.54 7.96 -5.94
N HIS A 21 -3.81 8.85 -6.61
CA HIS A 21 -3.32 10.09 -6.03
C HIS A 21 -4.47 11.02 -5.61
N ARG A 22 -5.50 11.14 -6.45
CA ARG A 22 -6.67 11.97 -6.19
C ARG A 22 -7.53 11.45 -5.04
N ALA A 23 -7.73 10.13 -4.96
CA ALA A 23 -8.49 9.51 -3.87
C ALA A 23 -7.72 9.60 -2.55
N PHE A 24 -6.42 9.31 -2.57
CA PHE A 24 -5.55 9.45 -1.40
C PHE A 24 -5.57 10.87 -0.84
N GLY A 25 -5.39 11.90 -1.68
CA GLY A 25 -5.44 13.30 -1.23
C GLY A 25 -6.78 13.68 -0.57
N LYS A 26 -7.91 13.19 -1.10
CA LYS A 26 -9.23 13.39 -0.48
C LYS A 26 -9.37 12.68 0.86
N LEU A 27 -8.85 11.46 0.98
CA LEU A 27 -8.94 10.64 2.19
C LEU A 27 -8.03 11.15 3.28
N VAL A 28 -6.77 11.50 2.96
CA VAL A 28 -5.84 12.12 3.89
C VAL A 28 -6.45 13.37 4.50
N ASN A 29 -7.00 14.28 3.68
CA ASN A 29 -7.60 15.51 4.18
C ASN A 29 -8.82 15.28 5.09
N ASN A 30 -9.56 14.18 4.90
CA ASN A 30 -10.69 13.81 5.75
C ASN A 30 -10.30 12.95 6.97
N GLN A 31 -9.18 12.24 6.93
CA GLN A 31 -8.79 11.24 7.94
C GLN A 31 -7.50 11.58 8.71
N ILE A 32 -7.11 12.86 8.75
CA ILE A 32 -5.90 13.37 9.44
C ILE A 32 -5.74 12.88 10.89
N GLN A 33 -6.82 12.48 11.57
CA GLN A 33 -6.82 12.18 13.01
C GLN A 33 -6.74 10.69 13.41
N ASN A 34 -6.61 9.73 12.49
CA ASN A 34 -6.77 8.30 12.83
C ASN A 34 -5.62 7.39 12.37
N CYS A 35 -5.45 6.24 13.06
CA CYS A 35 -4.60 5.11 12.64
C CYS A 35 -4.85 4.64 11.20
N CYS A 36 -6.01 4.97 10.62
CA CYS A 36 -6.33 4.71 9.23
C CYS A 36 -5.42 5.44 8.24
N LEU A 37 -4.80 6.58 8.62
CA LEU A 37 -3.92 7.33 7.72
C LEU A 37 -2.65 6.54 7.38
N VAL A 38 -2.11 5.80 8.34
CA VAL A 38 -0.98 4.87 8.12
C VAL A 38 -1.36 3.80 7.11
N MET A 39 -2.55 3.21 7.25
CA MET A 39 -3.03 2.21 6.29
C MET A 39 -3.26 2.82 4.90
N LEU A 40 -3.75 4.07 4.82
CA LEU A 40 -3.95 4.80 3.56
C LEU A 40 -2.63 5.05 2.84
N CYS A 41 -1.60 5.48 3.57
CA CYS A 41 -0.28 5.68 3.00
C CYS A 41 0.33 4.36 2.55
N GLU A 42 0.20 3.29 3.35
CA GLU A 42 0.63 1.93 2.98
C GLU A 42 -0.03 1.50 1.66
N ALA A 43 -1.35 1.63 1.56
CA ALA A 43 -2.12 1.32 0.36
C ALA A 43 -1.66 2.14 -0.85
N TYR A 44 -1.44 3.43 -0.65
CA TYR A 44 -0.99 4.34 -1.69
C TYR A 44 0.39 3.96 -2.22
N GLU A 45 1.36 3.67 -1.35
CA GLU A 45 2.70 3.26 -1.77
C GLU A 45 2.69 1.94 -2.55
N VAL A 46 1.97 0.93 -2.04
CA VAL A 46 1.88 -0.38 -2.71
C VAL A 46 1.24 -0.24 -4.10
N LEU A 47 0.17 0.54 -4.24
CA LEU A 47 -0.52 0.70 -5.52
C LEU A 47 0.15 1.69 -6.48
N SER A 48 0.92 2.64 -5.95
CA SER A 48 1.69 3.62 -6.75
C SER A 48 2.88 2.98 -7.46
N ASP A 49 3.48 1.96 -6.85
CA ASP A 49 4.60 1.20 -7.40
C ASP A 49 4.10 0.01 -8.22
N GLN A 50 4.41 0.00 -9.52
CA GLN A 50 3.98 -1.09 -10.41
C GLN A 50 4.49 -2.46 -9.97
N PHE A 51 5.69 -2.52 -9.39
CA PHE A 51 6.31 -3.75 -8.91
C PHE A 51 5.58 -4.30 -7.68
N ARG A 52 5.33 -3.45 -6.68
CA ARG A 52 4.57 -3.82 -5.48
C ARG A 52 3.12 -4.13 -5.84
N ARG A 53 2.51 -3.38 -6.75
CA ARG A 53 1.16 -3.68 -7.24
C ARG A 53 1.09 -5.04 -7.92
N ALA A 54 2.10 -5.43 -8.70
CA ALA A 54 2.15 -6.76 -9.31
C ALA A 54 2.26 -7.87 -8.26
N ILE A 55 3.14 -7.73 -7.26
CA ILE A 55 3.24 -8.69 -6.14
C ILE A 55 1.93 -8.76 -5.36
N TYR A 56 1.28 -7.62 -5.12
CA TYR A 56 -0.01 -7.57 -4.44
C TYR A 56 -1.13 -8.23 -5.26
N ASP A 57 -1.13 -8.10 -6.58
CA ASP A 57 -2.14 -8.72 -7.44
C ASP A 57 -1.94 -10.25 -7.52
N GLU A 58 -0.69 -10.72 -7.49
CA GLU A 58 -0.33 -12.14 -7.59
C GLU A 58 -0.40 -12.88 -6.25
N TYR A 59 0.16 -12.29 -5.18
CA TYR A 59 0.32 -12.92 -3.86
C TYR A 59 -0.52 -12.25 -2.75
N GLY A 60 -1.19 -11.14 -3.04
CA GLY A 60 -1.97 -10.39 -2.05
C GLY A 60 -1.09 -9.59 -1.07
N VAL A 61 -1.70 -9.18 0.05
CA VAL A 61 -1.00 -8.47 1.15
C VAL A 61 0.11 -9.32 1.74
N GLU A 62 -0.08 -10.64 1.78
CA GLU A 62 0.87 -11.54 2.40
C GLU A 62 2.19 -11.58 1.62
N GLY A 63 2.15 -11.58 0.29
CA GLY A 63 3.39 -11.50 -0.51
C GLY A 63 4.14 -10.17 -0.33
N ILE A 64 3.41 -9.10 -0.05
CA ILE A 64 4.02 -7.80 0.29
C ILE A 64 4.64 -7.86 1.69
N LYS A 65 3.88 -8.25 2.72
CA LYS A 65 4.31 -8.16 4.13
C LYS A 65 5.27 -9.26 4.57
N LYS A 66 5.06 -10.49 4.08
CA LYS A 66 5.91 -11.65 4.40
C LYS A 66 7.01 -11.86 3.37
N GLY A 67 6.94 -11.14 2.25
CA GLY A 67 7.82 -11.38 1.13
C GLY A 67 7.42 -12.66 0.39
N VAL A 68 8.05 -12.88 -0.77
CA VAL A 68 7.86 -14.07 -1.58
C VAL A 68 9.19 -14.80 -1.62
N ASN A 69 9.26 -15.98 -1.01
CA ASN A 69 10.41 -16.87 -1.12
C ASN A 69 9.97 -18.08 -1.94
N THR A 70 10.15 -17.99 -3.26
CA THR A 70 9.96 -19.10 -4.20
C THR A 70 11.34 -19.54 -4.69
N ASN A 71 11.49 -20.82 -5.10
CA ASN A 71 12.77 -21.35 -5.60
C ASN A 71 13.38 -20.53 -6.76
N GLU A 72 12.58 -19.74 -7.47
CA GLU A 72 13.00 -18.89 -8.59
C GLU A 72 13.09 -17.39 -8.25
N LEU A 73 12.38 -16.93 -7.22
CA LEU A 73 12.23 -15.50 -6.91
C LEU A 73 12.25 -15.28 -5.41
N TYR A 74 13.21 -14.46 -4.97
CA TYR A 74 13.28 -13.93 -3.61
C TYR A 74 12.88 -12.46 -3.62
N ILE A 75 11.70 -12.18 -3.09
CA ILE A 75 11.18 -10.84 -2.86
C ILE A 75 11.18 -10.62 -1.35
N ASP A 76 11.96 -9.63 -0.93
CA ASP A 76 12.06 -9.23 0.47
C ASP A 76 10.70 -8.78 1.04
N PRO A 77 10.36 -9.14 2.29
CA PRO A 77 9.18 -8.63 2.99
C PRO A 77 9.19 -7.10 3.06
N TRP A 78 8.32 -6.48 2.29
CA TRP A 78 8.10 -5.05 2.38
C TRP A 78 7.17 -4.72 3.55
N THR A 79 7.71 -3.99 4.52
CA THR A 79 6.93 -3.39 5.60
C THR A 79 6.83 -1.90 5.36
N TYR A 80 5.63 -1.33 5.53
CA TYR A 80 5.46 0.11 5.45
C TYR A 80 6.27 0.80 6.56
N HIS A 81 7.37 1.42 6.16
CA HIS A 81 8.24 2.20 7.04
C HIS A 81 7.65 3.59 7.29
N CYS A 82 6.44 3.66 7.84
CA CYS A 82 5.93 4.91 8.43
C CYS A 82 6.73 5.26 9.69
N ASP A 83 8.02 5.51 9.51
CA ASP A 83 8.87 6.05 10.55
C ASP A 83 8.56 7.55 10.65
N VAL A 84 7.47 7.85 11.37
CA VAL A 84 7.22 9.18 11.94
C VAL A 84 8.38 9.59 12.88
N LYS A 85 9.38 8.73 13.12
CA LYS A 85 10.55 9.02 13.96
C LYS A 85 11.90 9.14 13.27
N SER A 86 12.09 8.83 11.99
CA SER A 86 13.46 8.84 11.41
C SER A 86 13.69 9.67 10.15
N THR A 87 12.67 10.31 9.55
CA THR A 87 12.90 11.26 8.45
C THR A 87 13.01 12.72 8.92
N TYR A 88 12.83 12.99 10.22
CA TYR A 88 12.92 14.34 10.82
C TYR A 88 13.70 14.39 12.15
N LEU A 89 14.71 13.53 12.35
CA LEU A 89 15.64 13.61 13.49
C LEU A 89 17.08 13.59 13.00
#